data_AF-A0A1H8MSC3-F1
#
_entry.id   AF-A0A1H8MSC3-F1
#
_cell.length_a   1.000
_cell.length_b   1.000
_cell.length_c   1.000
_cell.angle_alpha   90.00
_cell.angle_beta   90.00
_cell.angle_gamma   90.00
#
_symmetry.space_group_name_H-M   'P 1'
#
loop_
_entity.id
_entity.type
_entity.pdbx_description
1 polymer ?
#
loop_
_entity_poly.entity_id
_entity_poly.type
_entity_poly.pdbx_seq_one_letter_code
_entity_poly.pdbx_strand_id
1 'polypeptide(L)'
;MPAIRRTLGYYTGAERTTVLLRPADYGRQAIGHFSLFHDSHAQGFWRETLIWLRDGRNPWPHHVTLRVGSRSDGETGSAPERKARCRP
;
A
#
# COMPACT_ATOMS: atom_id res chain seq x y z
N MET A 1 -3.35 3.01 11.94
CA MET A 1 -2.42 1.86 11.90
C MET A 1 -0.97 2.31 11.75
N PRO A 2 -0.33 2.80 12.83
CA PRO A 2 1.03 3.35 12.77
C PRO A 2 2.10 2.30 12.41
N ALA A 3 1.99 1.05 12.90
CA ALA A 3 2.95 0.00 12.59
C ALA A 3 2.97 -0.38 11.09
N ILE A 4 1.80 -0.60 10.49
CA ILE A 4 1.67 -0.93 9.06
C ILE A 4 2.23 0.20 8.20
N ARG A 5 1.89 1.47 8.50
CA ARG A 5 2.42 2.62 7.77
C ARG A 5 3.94 2.74 7.87
N ARG A 6 4.51 2.50 9.06
CA ARG A 6 5.96 2.49 9.27
C ARG A 6 6.62 1.40 8.43
N THR A 7 6.10 0.18 8.46
CA THR A 7 6.64 -0.93 7.66
C THR A 7 6.59 -0.63 6.17
N LEU A 8 5.47 -0.10 5.66
CA LEU A 8 5.35 0.31 4.26
C LEU A 8 6.28 1.49 3.91
N GLY A 9 6.64 2.33 4.88
CA GLY A 9 7.63 3.39 4.70
C GLY A 9 8.99 2.88 4.22
N TYR A 10 9.38 1.66 4.60
CA TYR A 10 10.68 1.09 4.24
C TYR A 10 10.81 0.70 2.76
N TYR A 11 9.71 0.51 2.04
CA TYR A 11 9.72 -0.06 0.67
C TYR A 11 9.93 0.97 -0.46
N THR A 12 10.91 1.88 -0.36
CA THR A 12 11.02 3.11 -1.18
C THR A 12 10.96 2.95 -2.71
N GLY A 13 11.34 1.80 -3.26
CA GLY A 13 11.43 1.55 -4.72
C GLY A 13 10.13 1.15 -5.44
N ALA A 14 8.98 1.18 -4.77
CA ALA A 14 7.69 0.83 -5.38
C ALA A 14 6.54 1.72 -4.89
N GLU A 15 5.51 1.90 -5.72
CA GLU A 15 4.23 2.45 -5.30
C GLU A 15 3.57 1.53 -4.26
N ARG A 16 2.99 2.12 -3.22
CA ARG A 16 2.33 1.38 -2.14
C ARG A 16 0.94 1.90 -1.96
N THR A 17 -0.01 0.97 -1.92
CA THR A 17 -1.41 1.27 -1.64
C THR A 17 -1.87 0.38 -0.49
N THR A 18 -2.49 0.98 0.53
CA THR A 18 -3.14 0.26 1.62
C THR A 18 -4.63 0.47 1.54
N VAL A 19 -5.37 -0.63 1.44
CA VAL A 19 -6.82 -0.65 1.47
C VAL A 19 -7.29 -1.23 2.81
N LEU A 20 -8.27 -0.60 3.45
CA LEU A 20 -8.89 -1.10 4.67
C LEU A 20 -10.33 -1.52 4.39
N LEU A 21 -10.57 -2.84 4.43
CA LEU A 21 -11.89 -3.41 4.25
C LEU A 21 -12.53 -3.71 5.61
N ARG A 22 -13.82 -3.42 5.71
CA ARG A 22 -14.67 -3.65 6.88
C ARG A 22 -15.62 -4.81 6.59
N PRO A 23 -16.11 -5.51 7.63
CA PRO A 23 -17.14 -6.55 7.46
C PRO A 23 -18.36 -6.10 6.66
N ALA A 24 -18.79 -4.85 6.85
CA ALA A 24 -19.90 -4.24 6.15
C ALA A 24 -19.71 -4.19 4.62
N ASP A 25 -18.46 -4.10 4.14
CA ASP A 25 -18.14 -4.07 2.71
C ASP A 25 -18.45 -5.42 2.03
N TYR A 26 -18.62 -6.48 2.83
CA TYR A 26 -19.00 -7.82 2.39
C TYR A 26 -20.39 -8.24 2.91
N GLY A 27 -21.19 -7.29 3.41
CA GLY A 27 -22.53 -7.57 3.95
C GLY A 27 -22.52 -8.46 5.20
N ARG A 28 -21.41 -8.50 5.95
CA ARG A 28 -21.25 -9.30 7.16
C ARG A 28 -21.22 -8.40 8.40
N GLN A 29 -21.82 -8.84 9.50
CA GLN A 29 -21.69 -8.16 10.79
C GLN A 29 -20.28 -8.35 11.40
N ALA A 30 -19.66 -9.51 11.16
CA ALA A 30 -18.30 -9.82 11.57
C ALA A 30 -17.63 -10.73 10.53
N ILE A 31 -16.32 -10.60 10.38
CA ILE A 31 -15.46 -11.49 9.60
C ILE A 31 -14.52 -12.16 10.59
N GLY A 32 -14.56 -13.50 10.69
CA GLY A 32 -13.63 -14.27 11.52
C GLY A 32 -12.19 -14.19 10.98
N HIS A 33 -11.21 -14.62 11.78
CA HIS A 33 -9.76 -14.48 11.51
C HIS A 33 -9.33 -14.91 10.09
N PHE A 34 -9.93 -15.97 9.54
CA PHE A 34 -9.66 -16.47 8.19
C PHE A 34 -10.90 -16.57 7.30
N SER A 35 -11.99 -15.88 7.66
CA SER A 35 -13.25 -16.02 6.93
C SER A 35 -13.15 -15.55 5.48
N LEU A 36 -12.28 -14.58 5.17
CA LEU A 36 -12.01 -14.15 3.79
C LEU A 36 -11.28 -15.21 2.96
N PHE A 37 -10.74 -16.26 3.59
CA PHE A 37 -10.09 -17.39 2.93
C PHE A 37 -11.02 -18.63 2.85
N HIS A 38 -12.33 -18.43 2.93
CA HIS A 38 -13.31 -19.46 2.63
C HIS A 38 -13.69 -19.45 1.14
N ASP A 39 -14.08 -20.60 0.58
CA ASP A 39 -14.43 -20.76 -0.84
C ASP A 39 -15.55 -19.83 -1.32
N SER A 40 -16.46 -19.46 -0.42
CA SER A 40 -17.54 -18.50 -0.64
C SER A 40 -17.04 -17.10 -1.05
N HIS A 41 -15.77 -16.79 -0.76
CA HIS A 41 -15.13 -15.54 -1.15
C HIS A 41 -14.22 -15.66 -2.39
N ALA A 42 -14.13 -16.85 -2.99
CA ALA A 42 -13.28 -17.10 -4.15
C ALA A 42 -13.66 -16.21 -5.36
N GLN A 43 -14.95 -16.08 -5.63
CA GLN A 43 -15.42 -15.28 -6.78
C GLN A 43 -15.47 -13.78 -6.53
N GLY A 44 -15.42 -13.36 -5.27
CA GLY A 44 -15.35 -11.94 -4.87
C GLY A 44 -13.92 -11.58 -4.49
N PHE A 45 -13.64 -11.61 -3.18
CA PHE A 45 -12.38 -11.16 -2.62
C PHE A 45 -11.15 -11.74 -3.31
N TRP A 46 -11.10 -13.06 -3.59
CA TRP A 46 -9.89 -13.65 -4.17
C TRP A 46 -9.67 -13.21 -5.61
N ARG A 47 -10.71 -13.31 -6.44
CA ARG A 47 -10.65 -12.88 -7.84
C ARG A 47 -10.24 -11.42 -7.96
N GLU A 48 -10.88 -10.54 -7.19
CA GLU A 48 -10.58 -9.10 -7.20
C GLU A 48 -9.14 -8.82 -6.70
N THR A 49 -8.69 -9.53 -5.66
CA THR A 49 -7.31 -9.42 -5.17
C THR A 49 -6.30 -9.89 -6.22
N LEU A 50 -6.58 -10.99 -6.93
CA LEU A 50 -5.70 -11.51 -7.98
C LEU A 50 -5.60 -10.54 -9.17
N ILE A 51 -6.73 -9.96 -9.59
CA ILE A 51 -6.75 -8.92 -10.64
C ILE A 51 -5.91 -7.72 -10.20
N TRP A 52 -6.03 -7.29 -8.95
CA TRP A 52 -5.23 -6.19 -8.44
C TRP A 52 -3.73 -6.49 -8.45
N LEU A 53 -3.34 -7.68 -8.00
CA LEU A 53 -1.92 -8.08 -7.99
C LEU A 53 -1.35 -8.24 -9.39
N ARG A 54 -2.15 -8.70 -10.37
CA ARG A 54 -1.72 -8.89 -11.75
C ARG A 54 -1.64 -7.58 -12.53
N ASP A 55 -2.69 -6.76 -12.42
CA ASP A 55 -2.92 -5.61 -13.31
C ASP A 55 -2.64 -4.26 -12.63
N GLY A 56 -2.38 -4.24 -11.31
CA GLY A 56 -2.19 -3.02 -10.53
C GLY A 56 -3.47 -2.20 -10.31
N ARG A 57 -4.64 -2.71 -10.74
CA ARG A 57 -5.93 -2.02 -10.64
C ARG A 57 -6.63 -2.35 -9.32
N ASN A 58 -6.66 -1.39 -8.40
CA ASN A 58 -7.32 -1.56 -7.12
C ASN A 58 -8.86 -1.61 -7.29
N PRO A 59 -9.53 -2.71 -6.91
CA PRO A 59 -10.99 -2.85 -7.00
C PRO A 59 -11.75 -2.07 -5.92
N TRP A 60 -11.07 -1.59 -4.87
CA TRP A 60 -11.66 -0.83 -3.77
C TRP A 60 -11.10 0.61 -3.67
N PRO A 61 -11.42 1.50 -4.63
CA PRO A 61 -10.86 2.85 -4.67
C PRO A 61 -11.28 3.71 -3.47
N HIS A 62 -12.50 3.49 -2.94
CA HIS A 62 -13.04 4.26 -1.81
C HIS A 62 -12.52 3.80 -0.43
N HIS A 63 -11.75 2.71 -0.39
CA HIS A 63 -11.25 2.10 0.85
C HIS A 63 -9.73 2.32 1.04
N VAL A 64 -9.12 3.15 0.20
CA VAL A 64 -7.69 3.48 0.30
C VAL A 64 -7.44 4.33 1.54
N THR A 65 -6.54 3.86 2.41
CA THR A 65 -6.12 4.56 3.63
C THR A 65 -4.70 5.10 3.54
N LEU A 66 -3.91 4.62 2.58
CA LEU A 66 -2.58 5.11 2.26
C LEU A 66 -2.36 4.91 0.76
N ARG A 67 -1.89 5.95 0.09
CA ARG A 67 -1.26 5.83 -1.23
C ARG A 67 0.07 6.56 -1.18
N VAL A 68 1.15 5.85 -1.45
CA VAL A 68 2.50 6.39 -1.56
C VAL A 68 2.95 6.13 -3.00
N GLY A 69 2.93 7.15 -3.84
CA GLY A 69 3.56 7.09 -5.15
C GLY A 69 5.07 6.99 -4.99
N SER A 70 5.74 6.21 -5.84
CA SER A 70 7.17 6.42 -6.07
C SER A 70 7.35 7.87 -6.46
N ARG A 71 8.20 8.61 -5.74
CA ARG A 71 8.64 9.94 -6.18
C ARG A 71 9.07 9.79 -7.63
N SER A 72 8.41 10.49 -8.54
CA SER A 72 8.95 10.68 -9.87
C SER A 72 10.29 11.37 -9.68
N ASP A 73 11.38 10.64 -9.88
CA ASP A 73 12.72 11.23 -9.95
C ASP A 73 12.73 12.13 -11.19
N GLY A 74 12.39 13.38 -10.94
CA GLY A 74 12.43 14.50 -11.87
C GLY A 74 12.96 15.70 -11.13
N GLU A 75 14.14 15.58 -10.51
CA GLU A 75 14.90 16.74 -10.03
C GLU A 75 16.35 16.64 -10.49
N THR A 76 16.58 17.26 -11.63
CA THR A 76 17.88 17.67 -12.14
C THR A 76 18.60 18.54 -11.10
N GLY A 77 19.69 18.03 -10.54
CA GLY A 77 20.83 18.81 -10.04
C GLY A 77 20.63 19.68 -8.78
N SER A 78 21.22 19.25 -7.67
CA SER A 78 22.17 20.09 -6.91
C SER A 78 22.85 19.24 -5.83
N ALA A 79 24.15 19.01 -5.99
CA ALA A 79 24.98 18.38 -4.98
C ALA A 79 25.14 19.34 -3.77
N PRO A 80 24.93 18.90 -2.52
CA PRO A 80 25.35 19.70 -1.39
C PRO A 80 26.88 19.63 -1.27
N GLU A 81 27.53 20.74 -1.61
CA GLU A 81 28.95 20.99 -1.43
C GLU A 81 29.32 20.82 0.06
N ARG A 82 29.95 19.69 0.41
CA ARG A 82 30.55 19.50 1.73
C ARG A 82 31.86 20.27 1.81
N LYS A 83 31.80 21.57 2.10
CA LYS A 83 32.95 22.31 2.68
C LYS A 83 32.94 22.15 4.19
N ALA A 84 33.43 21.02 4.70
CA ALA A 84 33.89 20.93 6.08
C ALA A 84 35.37 21.35 6.11
N ARG A 85 35.55 22.64 6.33
CA ARG A 85 36.79 23.38 6.55
C ARG A 85 37.66 22.71 7.63
N CYS A 86 38.94 22.54 7.34
CA CYS A 86 40.01 22.25 8.29
C CYS A 86 39.93 23.14 9.54
N ARG A 87 40.28 22.60 10.70
CA ARG A 87 41.03 23.34 11.71
C ARG A 87 42.11 22.44 12.35
N PRO A 88 43.24 23.05 12.75
CA PRO A 88 44.48 22.38 13.12
C PRO A 88 44.41 21.69 14.48
#